data_AF-A0A654TG07-F1
#
_entry.id   AF-A0A654TG07-F1
#
_cell.length_a   1.000
_cell.length_b   1.000
_cell.length_c   1.000
_cell.angle_alpha   90.00
_cell.angle_beta   90.00
_cell.angle_gamma   90.00
#
_symmetry.space_group_name_H-M   'P 1'
#
loop_
_entity.id
_entity.type
_entity.pdbx_description
1 polymer ?
#
loop_
_entity_poly.entity_id
_entity_poly.type
_entity_poly.pdbx_seq_one_letter_code
_entity_poly.pdbx_strand_id
1 'polypeptide(L)'
;MAAVDELPRKMRALAARCDEAGRDRSTLQTSLLLTVMIDETLSPDAIPAEMSGRVVVGSPAQIADQIQAKVLDAGVDGLIINLAPHGYLPGVITTAAEALRPLLGV
;
A
#
# COMPACT_ATOMS: atom_id res chain seq x y z
N MET A 1 -4.01 4.27 -12.19
CA MET A 1 -3.96 4.33 -10.71
C MET A 1 -2.76 5.17 -10.28
N ALA A 2 -2.74 5.71 -9.05
CA ALA A 2 -1.58 6.47 -8.54
C ALA A 2 -0.35 5.57 -8.32
N ALA A 3 0.86 6.13 -8.39
CA ALA A 3 2.04 5.51 -7.78
C ALA A 3 2.14 5.94 -6.30
N VAL A 4 2.84 5.17 -5.47
CA VAL A 4 2.94 5.41 -4.01
C VAL A 4 3.58 6.75 -3.67
N ASP A 5 4.57 7.18 -4.44
CA ASP A 5 5.27 8.46 -4.29
C ASP A 5 4.38 9.67 -4.60
N GLU A 6 3.33 9.48 -5.40
CA GLU A 6 2.36 10.54 -5.69
C GLU A 6 1.32 10.74 -4.57
N LEU A 7 1.19 9.80 -3.63
CA LEU A 7 0.12 9.80 -2.63
C LEU A 7 0.08 11.10 -1.81
N PRO A 8 1.20 11.62 -1.25
CA PRO A 8 1.14 12.86 -0.46
C PRO A 8 0.54 14.03 -1.24
N ARG A 9 0.88 14.17 -2.53
CA ARG A 9 0.33 15.23 -3.39
C ARG A 9 -1.16 15.01 -3.66
N LYS A 10 -1.59 13.77 -3.91
CA LYS A 10 -3.00 13.44 -4.18
C LYS A 10 -3.87 13.61 -2.94
N MET A 11 -3.34 13.28 -1.77
CA MET A 11 -4.04 13.45 -0.49
C MET A 11 -4.22 14.94 -0.16
N ARG A 12 -3.21 15.78 -0.42
CA ARG A 12 -3.37 17.25 -0.36
C ARG A 12 -4.43 17.77 -1.33
N ALA A 13 -4.43 17.27 -2.57
CA ALA A 13 -5.43 17.67 -3.56
C ALA A 13 -6.85 17.30 -3.12
N LEU A 14 -7.04 16.10 -2.56
CA LEU A 14 -8.32 15.66 -2.01
C LEU A 14 -8.78 16.55 -0.85
N ALA A 15 -7.89 16.86 0.09
CA ALA A 15 -8.20 17.77 1.20
C ALA A 15 -8.66 19.14 0.70
N ALA A 16 -7.92 19.76 -0.23
CA ALA A 16 -8.29 21.05 -0.80
C ALA A 16 -9.68 21.03 -1.48
N ARG A 17 -10.03 19.94 -2.18
CA ARG A 17 -11.37 19.79 -2.77
C ARG A 17 -12.46 19.60 -1.73
N CYS A 18 -12.16 18.95 -0.61
CA CYS A 18 -13.09 18.82 0.51
C CYS A 18 -13.36 20.19 1.15
N ASP A 19 -12.31 20.99 1.37
CA ASP A 19 -12.41 22.35 1.92
C ASP A 19 -13.25 23.26 1.03
N GLU A 20 -13.01 23.27 -0.29
CA GLU A 20 -13.80 24.04 -1.27
C GLU A 20 -15.28 23.65 -1.28
N ALA A 21 -15.59 22.38 -1.02
CA ALA A 21 -16.94 21.87 -0.97
C ALA A 21 -17.60 22.00 0.42
N GLY A 22 -16.88 22.52 1.43
CA GLY A 22 -17.35 22.55 2.82
C GLY A 22 -17.61 21.16 3.40
N ARG A 23 -16.87 20.14 2.93
CA ARG A 23 -17.02 18.74 3.32
C ARG A 23 -15.89 18.33 4.27
N ASP A 24 -16.23 17.64 5.35
CA ASP A 24 -15.21 17.00 6.20
C ASP A 24 -14.51 15.86 5.46
N ARG A 25 -13.17 15.95 5.33
CA ARG A 25 -12.31 14.95 4.70
C ARG A 25 -12.46 13.57 5.32
N SER A 26 -12.72 13.45 6.62
CA SER A 26 -12.84 12.16 7.32
C SER A 26 -14.01 11.30 6.80
N THR A 27 -15.02 11.94 6.19
CA THR A 27 -16.20 11.28 5.62
C THR A 27 -15.93 10.59 4.27
N LEU A 28 -14.71 10.69 3.73
CA LEU A 28 -14.29 10.05 2.49
C LEU A 28 -13.15 9.08 2.74
N GLN A 29 -13.47 7.80 2.81
CA GLN A 29 -12.44 6.76 2.91
C GLN A 29 -11.65 6.66 1.60
N THR A 30 -10.33 6.62 1.69
CA THR A 30 -9.44 6.31 0.56
C THR A 30 -8.81 4.95 0.71
N SER A 31 -8.59 4.29 -0.42
CA SER A 31 -7.83 3.05 -0.46
C SER A 31 -6.86 3.04 -1.62
N LEU A 32 -5.83 2.19 -1.51
CA LEU A 32 -4.88 1.92 -2.57
C LEU A 32 -4.76 0.42 -2.80
N LEU A 33 -4.76 0.02 -4.08
CA LEU A 33 -4.41 -1.34 -4.48
C LEU A 33 -2.92 -1.43 -4.77
N LEU A 34 -2.25 -2.38 -4.11
CA LEU A 34 -0.85 -2.74 -4.32
C LEU A 34 -0.71 -4.21 -4.72
N THR A 35 0.35 -4.52 -5.47
CA THR A 35 0.83 -5.88 -5.66
C THR A 35 1.91 -6.16 -4.63
N VAL A 36 1.73 -7.21 -3.84
CA VAL A 36 2.71 -7.63 -2.83
C VAL A 36 3.42 -8.89 -3.31
N MET A 37 4.75 -8.88 -3.21
CA MET A 37 5.62 -10.01 -3.50
C MET A 37 6.47 -10.30 -2.27
N ILE A 38 6.10 -11.33 -1.51
CA ILE A 38 6.88 -11.83 -0.38
C ILE A 38 8.05 -12.66 -0.92
N ASP A 39 9.23 -12.07 -0.94
CA ASP A 39 10.48 -12.71 -1.36
C ASP A 39 11.64 -12.06 -0.63
N GLU A 40 12.36 -12.81 0.21
CA GLU A 40 13.49 -12.32 1.00
C GLU A 40 14.77 -12.16 0.16
N THR A 41 14.81 -12.77 -1.03
CA THR A 41 15.99 -12.81 -1.89
C THR A 41 15.95 -11.77 -3.00
N LEU A 42 14.76 -11.24 -3.30
CA LEU A 42 14.56 -10.27 -4.37
C LEU A 42 14.72 -8.83 -3.89
N SER A 43 15.69 -8.11 -4.46
CA SER A 43 15.83 -6.67 -4.23
C SER A 43 14.69 -5.90 -4.91
N PRO A 44 14.17 -4.82 -4.30
CA PRO A 44 13.30 -3.85 -4.97
C PRO A 44 13.86 -3.32 -6.29
N ASP A 45 15.18 -3.26 -6.44
CA ASP A 45 15.84 -2.80 -7.68
C ASP A 45 15.67 -3.77 -8.86
N ALA A 46 15.28 -5.02 -8.59
CA ALA A 46 14.98 -6.01 -9.63
C ALA A 46 13.58 -5.81 -10.24
N ILE A 47 12.77 -4.91 -9.66
CA ILE A 47 11.44 -4.62 -10.18
C ILE A 47 11.54 -3.67 -11.37
N PRO A 48 10.93 -4.01 -12.53
CA PRO A 48 10.86 -3.10 -13.66
C PRO A 48 10.33 -1.73 -13.26
N ALA A 49 10.94 -0.66 -13.76
CA ALA A 49 10.63 0.71 -13.35
C ALA A 49 9.13 1.03 -13.53
N GLU A 50 8.51 0.47 -14.56
CA GLU A 50 7.08 0.63 -14.88
C GLU A 50 6.16 0.02 -13.81
N MET A 51 6.65 -0.95 -13.04
CA MET A 51 5.91 -1.64 -11.98
C MET A 51 6.25 -1.11 -10.58
N SER A 52 7.42 -0.50 -10.41
CA SER A 52 7.96 -0.05 -9.12
C SER A 52 7.01 0.85 -8.30
N GLY A 53 6.19 1.67 -8.96
CA GLY A 53 5.26 2.58 -8.28
C GLY A 53 4.10 1.90 -7.55
N ARG A 54 3.88 0.58 -7.75
CA ARG A 54 2.73 -0.15 -7.18
C ARG A 54 3.05 -1.57 -6.69
N VAL A 55 4.32 -1.98 -6.77
CA VAL A 55 4.76 -3.27 -6.25
C VAL A 55 5.55 -3.04 -4.97
N VAL A 56 5.25 -3.84 -3.96
CA VAL A 56 6.03 -3.92 -2.71
C VAL A 56 6.65 -5.30 -2.65
N VAL A 57 7.96 -5.36 -2.47
CA VAL A 57 8.72 -6.60 -2.36
C VAL A 57 9.61 -6.59 -1.13
N GLY A 58 9.83 -7.77 -0.58
CA GLY A 58 10.75 -8.03 0.51
C GLY A 58 10.24 -9.14 1.42
N SER A 59 10.87 -9.24 2.60
CA SER A 59 10.37 -10.06 3.69
C SER A 59 9.02 -9.52 4.21
N PRO A 60 8.25 -10.33 4.96
CA PRO A 60 6.99 -9.88 5.55
C PRO A 60 7.13 -8.60 6.39
N ALA A 61 8.21 -8.48 7.17
CA ALA A 61 8.49 -7.29 7.96
C ALA A 61 8.79 -6.06 7.08
N GLN A 62 9.63 -6.23 6.04
CA GLN A 62 9.95 -5.15 5.11
C GLN A 62 8.71 -4.68 4.33
N ILE A 63 7.78 -5.58 4.02
CA ILE A 63 6.50 -5.24 3.38
C ILE A 63 5.66 -4.37 4.32
N ALA A 64 5.57 -4.74 5.60
CA ALA A 64 4.85 -3.95 6.59
C ALA A 64 5.45 -2.54 6.75
N ASP A 65 6.79 -2.44 6.89
CA ASP A 65 7.50 -1.16 7.00
C ASP A 65 7.26 -0.26 5.78
N GLN A 66 7.31 -0.84 4.58
CA GLN A 66 7.06 -0.11 3.34
C GLN A 66 5.61 0.37 3.24
N ILE A 67 4.64 -0.44 3.64
CA ILE A 67 3.23 -0.06 3.61
C ILE A 67 2.94 1.04 4.62
N GLN A 68 3.48 0.95 5.84
CA GLN A 68 3.36 2.02 6.82
C GLN A 68 3.92 3.34 6.24
N ALA A 69 5.21 3.33 5.85
CA ALA A 69 5.91 4.54 5.45
C ALA A 69 5.41 5.16 4.14
N LYS A 70 5.02 4.34 3.16
CA LYS A 70 4.67 4.83 1.82
C LYS A 70 3.17 5.05 1.64
N VAL A 71 2.30 4.40 2.43
CA VAL A 71 0.84 4.41 2.21
C VAL A 71 0.10 5.01 3.39
N LEU A 72 0.25 4.43 4.58
CA LEU A 72 -0.52 4.85 5.76
C LEU A 72 -0.06 6.22 6.25
N ASP A 73 1.24 6.45 6.32
CA ASP A 73 1.83 7.76 6.68
C ASP A 73 1.51 8.86 5.64
N ALA A 74 1.19 8.48 4.40
CA ALA A 74 0.72 9.41 3.37
C ALA A 74 -0.75 9.84 3.58
N GLY A 75 -1.47 9.20 4.52
CA GLY A 75 -2.85 9.49 4.91
C GLY A 75 -3.90 8.66 4.18
N VAL A 76 -3.53 7.55 3.53
CA VAL A 76 -4.51 6.62 2.95
C VAL A 76 -5.15 5.78 4.05
N ASP A 77 -6.48 5.68 4.04
CA ASP A 77 -7.24 5.05 5.13
C ASP A 77 -7.20 3.51 5.09
N GLY A 78 -7.02 2.91 3.91
CA GLY A 78 -7.05 1.45 3.76
C GLY A 78 -6.22 0.90 2.61
N LEU A 79 -5.96 -0.40 2.67
CA LEU A 79 -5.15 -1.12 1.70
C LEU A 79 -5.94 -2.27 1.07
N ILE A 80 -5.77 -2.43 -0.23
CA ILE A 80 -6.16 -3.64 -0.96
C ILE A 80 -4.85 -4.24 -1.49
N ILE A 81 -4.61 -5.52 -1.23
CA ILE A 81 -3.43 -6.20 -1.77
C ILE A 81 -3.86 -7.32 -2.72
N ASN A 82 -3.11 -7.47 -3.80
CA ASN A 82 -3.14 -8.69 -4.59
C ASN A 82 -1.81 -9.44 -4.42
N LEU A 83 -1.90 -10.76 -4.41
CA LEU A 83 -0.80 -11.70 -4.22
C LEU A 83 -0.59 -12.55 -5.48
N ALA A 84 -0.96 -12.02 -6.64
CA ALA A 84 -0.91 -12.71 -7.93
C ALA A 84 0.47 -13.32 -8.27
N PRO A 85 1.62 -12.70 -7.92
CA PRO A 85 2.94 -13.28 -8.20
C PRO A 85 3.19 -14.64 -7.52
N HIS A 86 2.43 -14.98 -6.48
CA HIS A 86 2.64 -16.20 -5.69
C HIS A 86 1.90 -17.43 -6.22
N GLY A 87 1.16 -17.34 -7.34
CA GLY A 87 0.57 -18.53 -7.98
C GLY A 87 -0.40 -19.34 -7.10
N TYR A 88 -1.11 -18.69 -6.18
CA TYR A 88 -2.09 -19.30 -5.26
C TYR A 88 -1.50 -20.32 -4.27
N LEU A 89 -0.22 -20.18 -3.92
CA LEU A 89 0.40 -21.02 -2.90
C LEU A 89 -0.33 -20.91 -1.54
N PRO A 90 -0.68 -22.05 -0.90
CA PRO A 90 -1.26 -22.04 0.44
C PRO A 90 -0.36 -21.31 1.46
N GLY A 91 -0.98 -20.63 2.43
CA GLY A 91 -0.27 -19.94 3.52
C GLY A 91 0.16 -18.50 3.21
N VAL A 92 0.29 -18.11 1.93
CA VAL A 92 0.73 -16.75 1.56
C VAL A 92 -0.21 -15.66 2.08
N ILE A 93 -1.53 -15.91 2.03
CA ILE A 93 -2.52 -14.98 2.58
C ILE A 93 -2.33 -14.83 4.10
N THR A 94 -2.10 -15.94 4.81
CA THR A 94 -1.85 -15.93 6.26
C THR A 94 -0.59 -15.13 6.58
N THR A 95 0.51 -15.39 5.88
CA THR A 95 1.78 -14.64 6.05
C THR A 95 1.60 -13.15 5.81
N ALA A 96 0.92 -12.76 4.73
CA ALA A 96 0.63 -11.35 4.44
C ALA A 96 -0.26 -10.72 5.53
N ALA A 97 -1.29 -11.44 5.99
CA ALA A 97 -2.20 -10.97 7.02
C ALA A 97 -1.47 -10.78 8.37
N GLU A 98 -0.66 -11.74 8.80
CA GLU A 98 0.12 -11.65 10.04
C GLU A 98 1.11 -10.49 10.03
N ALA A 99 1.75 -10.25 8.88
CA ALA A 99 2.67 -9.13 8.72
C ALA A 99 1.99 -7.76 8.79
N LEU A 100 0.80 -7.62 8.19
CA LEU A 100 0.08 -6.35 8.12
C LEU A 100 -0.84 -6.10 9.32
N ARG A 101 -1.18 -7.14 10.08
CA ARG A 101 -2.07 -7.05 11.24
C ARG A 101 -1.71 -5.92 12.21
N PRO A 102 -0.43 -5.70 12.60
CA PRO A 102 -0.08 -4.65 13.54
C PRO A 102 -0.41 -3.23 13.04
N LEU A 103 -0.54 -3.05 11.73
CA LEU A 103 -0.78 -1.73 11.11
C LEU A 103 -2.27 -1.38 11.02
N LEU A 104 -3.16 -2.38 11.06
CA LEU A 104 -4.57 -2.24 10.71
C LEU A 104 -5.50 -2.18 11.94
N GLY A 105 -4.97 -2.36 13.15
CA GLY A 105 -5.75 -2.25 14.39
C GLY A 105 -6.83 -3.31 14.58
N VAL A 106 -6.63 -4.51 14.01
CA VAL A 106 -7.56 -5.67 14.03
C VAL A 106 -6.96 -6.92 14.67
#